data_AF-A0A1D2SHP0-F1
#
_entry.id   AF-A0A1D2SHP0-F1
#
_cell.length_a   1.000
_cell.length_b   1.000
_cell.length_c   1.000
_cell.angle_alpha   90.00
_cell.angle_beta   90.00
_cell.angle_gamma   90.00
#
_symmetry.space_group_name_H-M   'P 1'
#
loop_
_entity.id
_entity.type
_entity.pdbx_description
1 polymer ?
#
loop_
_entity_poly.entity_id
_entity_poly.type
_entity_poly.pdbx_seq_one_letter_code
_entity_poly.pdbx_strand_id
1 'polypeptide(L)' 'MIALRDEYEQIFASLIDELPLRRGVDRHRFRLTLIGALSWSLYWYKPDGDPPERIAKQMLKMLREGVDP' A
#
# COMPACT_ATOMS: atom_id res chain seq x y z
N MET A 1 -3.04 -8.45 21.02
CA MET A 1 -3.66 -7.53 20.04
C MET A 1 -2.62 -6.80 19.16
N ILE A 2 -1.36 -6.64 19.60
CA ILE A 2 -0.28 -6.03 18.80
C ILE A 2 0.39 -7.07 17.86
N ALA A 3 0.60 -8.31 18.33
CA ALA A 3 1.26 -9.36 17.52
C ALA A 3 0.55 -9.69 16.18
N LEU A 4 -0.79 -9.65 16.16
CA LEU A 4 -1.56 -9.88 14.92
C LEU A 4 -1.37 -8.77 13.88
N ARG A 5 -1.13 -7.54 14.36
CA ARG A 5 -0.83 -6.37 13.53
C ARG A 5 0.59 -6.48 12.99
N ASP A 6 1.54 -6.91 13.82
CA ASP A 6 2.94 -7.07 13.42
C ASP A 6 3.09 -8.19 12.37
N GLU A 7 2.42 -9.33 12.54
CA GLU A 7 2.43 -10.42 11.55
C GLU A 7 1.81 -9.99 10.22
N TYR A 8 0.71 -9.25 10.24
CA TYR A 8 0.10 -8.70 9.04
C TYR A 8 1.06 -7.72 8.34
N GLU A 9 1.68 -6.81 9.09
CA GLU A 9 2.66 -5.85 8.54
C GLU A 9 3.88 -6.56 7.92
N GLN A 10 4.35 -7.67 8.50
CA GLN A 10 5.46 -8.44 7.94
C GLN A 10 5.15 -9.04 6.57
N ILE A 11 3.93 -9.55 6.35
CA ILE A 11 3.51 -10.09 5.05
C ILE A 11 3.53 -9.00 3.98
N PHE A 12 3.02 -7.80 4.28
CA PHE A 12 3.06 -6.69 3.31
C PHE A 12 4.47 -6.13 3.15
N ALA A 13 5.28 -6.12 4.21
CA ALA A 13 6.65 -5.66 4.15
C ALA A 13 7.50 -6.54 3.22
N SER A 14 7.38 -7.87 3.28
CA SER A 14 8.11 -8.77 2.39
C SER A 14 7.68 -8.60 0.93
N LEU A 15 6.36 -8.52 0.67
CA LEU A 15 5.83 -8.30 -0.67
C LEU A 15 6.28 -6.97 -1.28
N ILE A 16 6.34 -5.90 -0.48
CA ILE A 16 6.82 -4.58 -0.93
C ILE A 16 8.32 -4.60 -1.15
N ASP A 17 9.08 -5.32 -0.32
CA ASP A 17 10.53 -5.42 -0.43
C ASP A 17 10.97 -6.13 -1.72
N GLU A 18 10.14 -7.03 -2.26
CA GLU A 18 10.36 -7.75 -3.54
C GLU A 18 10.00 -6.91 -4.78
N LEU A 19 9.39 -5.73 -4.63
CA LEU A 19 8.99 -4.94 -5.78
C LEU A 19 10.21 -4.38 -6.54
N PRO A 20 10.21 -4.46 -7.90
CA PRO A 20 11.25 -3.84 -8.72
C PRO A 20 11.05 -2.33 -8.78
N LEU A 21 11.45 -1.64 -7.71
CA LEU A 21 11.36 -0.18 -7.61
C LEU A 21 12.33 0.49 -8.58
N ARG A 22 11.91 1.62 -9.17
CA ARG A 22 12.78 2.43 -10.03
C ARG A 22 13.99 2.92 -9.23
N ARG A 23 15.13 3.01 -9.90
CA ARG A 23 16.38 3.54 -9.32
C ARG A 23 16.15 4.98 -8.84
N GLY A 24 16.36 5.23 -7.55
CA GLY A 24 16.13 6.54 -6.91
C GLY A 24 14.88 6.61 -6.01
N VAL A 25 14.03 5.59 -6.03
CA VAL A 25 12.92 5.49 -5.07
C VAL A 25 13.46 5.00 -3.72
N ASP A 26 13.18 5.74 -2.65
CA ASP A 26 13.46 5.31 -1.28
C ASP A 26 12.46 4.20 -0.91
N ARG A 27 12.95 2.96 -0.88
CA ARG A 27 12.16 1.77 -0.56
C ARG A 27 11.56 1.81 0.84
N HIS A 28 12.26 2.38 1.82
CA HIS A 28 11.77 2.46 3.19
C HIS A 28 10.59 3.43 3.29
N ARG A 29 10.72 4.62 2.68
CA ARG A 29 9.62 5.60 2.62
C ARG A 29 8.44 5.06 1.83
N PHE A 30 8.69 4.41 0.69
CA PHE A 30 7.65 3.76 -0.11
C PHE A 30 6.85 2.73 0.71
N ARG A 31 7.54 1.87 1.45
CA ARG A 31 6.92 0.87 2.33
C ARG A 31 6.08 1.51 3.43
N LEU A 32 6.61 2.52 4.11
CA LEU A 32 5.87 3.25 5.15
C LEU A 32 4.59 3.90 4.61
N THR A 33 4.67 4.53 3.43
CA THR A 33 3.50 5.13 2.78
C THR A 33 2.43 4.08 2.45
N LEU A 34 2.83 2.94 1.88
CA LEU A 34 1.91 1.86 1.53
C LEU A 34 1.25 1.22 2.75
N ILE A 35 2.04 0.86 3.78
CA ILE A 35 1.51 0.27 5.01
C ILE A 35 0.58 1.25 5.74
N GLY A 36 0.93 2.55 5.78
CA GLY A 36 0.06 3.57 6.36
C GLY A 36 -1.28 3.67 5.62
N ALA A 37 -1.25 3.68 4.29
CA ALA A 37 -2.45 3.74 3.46
C ALA A 37 -3.34 2.49 3.63
N LEU A 38 -2.74 1.29 3.66
CA LEU A 38 -3.44 0.03 3.89
C LEU A 38 -4.07 -0.03 5.28
N SER A 39 -3.33 0.39 6.31
CA SER A 39 -3.80 0.39 7.70
C SER A 39 -5.05 1.27 7.89
N TRP A 40 -5.11 2.42 7.22
CA TRP A 40 -6.26 3.31 7.28
C TRP A 40 -7.42 2.88 6.37
N SER A 41 -7.17 2.06 5.34
CA SER A 41 -8.20 1.59 4.40
C SER A 41 -9.39 0.91 5.07
N LEU A 42 -9.15 0.16 6.13
CA LEU A 42 -10.21 -0.51 6.90
C LEU A 42 -11.17 0.47 7.60
N TYR A 43 -10.74 1.71 7.86
CA TYR A 43 -11.57 2.73 8.51
C TYR A 43 -12.47 3.47 7.53
N TRP A 44 -11.99 3.76 6.31
CA TRP A 44 -12.75 4.53 5.34
C TRP A 44 -13.40 3.70 4.23
N TYR A 45 -13.00 2.44 4.05
CA TYR A 45 -13.60 1.55 3.07
C TYR A 45 -15.09 1.36 3.37
N LYS A 46 -15.92 1.52 2.34
CA LYS A 46 -17.36 1.25 2.41
C LYS A 46 -17.76 0.24 1.33
N PRO A 47 -18.54 -0.80 1.68
CA PRO A 47 -18.88 -1.88 0.76
C PRO A 47 -19.88 -1.48 -0.34
N ASP A 48 -20.54 -0.33 -0.22
CA ASP A 48 -21.39 0.28 -1.23
C ASP A 48 -20.61 1.06 -2.30
N GLY A 49 -19.29 1.18 -2.15
CA GLY A 49 -18.39 1.84 -3.09
C GLY A 49 -17.70 0.90 -4.08
N ASP A 50 -16.51 1.31 -4.55
CA ASP A 50 -15.69 0.49 -5.44
C ASP A 50 -15.22 -0.80 -4.75
N PRO A 51 -15.20 -1.94 -5.46
CA PRO A 51 -14.69 -3.19 -4.88
C PRO A 51 -13.20 -3.05 -4.52
N PRO A 52 -12.71 -3.76 -3.50
CA PRO A 52 -11.33 -3.64 -3.02
C PRO A 52 -10.27 -3.81 -4.12
N GLU A 53 -10.52 -4.69 -5.08
CA GLU A 53 -9.65 -4.91 -6.24
C GLU A 53 -9.52 -3.68 -7.15
N ARG A 54 -10.59 -2.90 -7.31
CA ARG A 54 -10.61 -1.68 -8.13
C ARG A 54 -9.90 -0.54 -7.41
N ILE A 55 -10.14 -0.40 -6.10
CA ILE A 55 -9.42 0.52 -5.22
C ILE A 55 -7.91 0.25 -5.28
N ALA A 56 -7.51 -1.01 -5.10
CA ALA A 56 -6.09 -1.40 -5.14
C ALA A 56 -5.44 -1.07 -6.49
N LYS A 57 -6.12 -1.38 -7.61
CA LYS A 57 -5.63 -1.04 -8.96
C LYS A 57 -5.45 0.47 -9.15
N GLN A 58 -6.42 1.29 -8.71
CA GLN A 58 -6.30 2.75 -8.80
C GLN A 58 -5.18 3.31 -7.92
N MET A 59 -5.04 2.84 -6.68
CA MET A 59 -3.94 3.24 -5.79
C MET A 59 -2.57 2.92 -6.40
N LEU A 60 -2.41 1.73 -6.97
CA LEU A 60 -1.18 1.34 -7.66
C LEU A 60 -0.94 2.14 -8.94
N LYS A 61 -2.00 2.49 -9.69
CA LYS A 61 -1.89 3.34 -10.88
C LYS A 61 -1.35 4.73 -10.51
N MET A 62 -1.90 5.37 -9.47
CA MET A 62 -1.42 6.66 -8.97
C MET A 62 0.05 6.61 -8.53
N LEU A 63 0.47 5.54 -7.86
CA LEU A 63 1.87 5.36 -7.44
C LEU A 63 2.83 5.14 -8.62
N ARG A 64 2.37 4.50 -9.71
CA ARG A 64 3.20 4.17 -10.87
C ARG A 64 3.32 5.31 -11.87
N GLU A 65 2.22 6.03 -12.09
CA GLU A 65 2.15 7.13 -13.04
C GLU A 65 2.71 8.42 -12.43
N GLY A 66 2.68 8.54 -11.10
CA GLY A 66 3.14 9.74 -10.42
C GLY A 66 2.18 10.91 -10.62
N VAL A 67 2.42 12.00 -9.90
CA VAL A 67 1.73 13.27 -10.14
C VAL A 67 2.37 13.89 -11.38
N ASP A 68 1.56 14.23 -12.38
CA ASP A 68 2.00 15.01 -13.55
C ASP A 68 2.60 16.35 -13.04
N PRO A 69 3.77 16.79 -13.51
CA PRO A 69 4.42 18.03 -13.05
C PRO A 69 3.58 19.30 -13.19
#